data_AF-M0KUA0-F1
#
_entry.id   AF-M0KUA0-F1
#
_cell.length_a   1.000
_cell.length_b   1.000
_cell.length_c   1.000
_cell.angle_alpha   90.00
_cell.angle_beta   90.00
_cell.angle_gamma   90.00
#
_symmetry.space_group_name_H-M   'P 1'
#
loop_
_entity.id
_entity.type
_entity.pdbx_description
1 polymer ?
#
loop_
_entity_poly.entity_id
_entity_poly.type
_entity_poly.pdbx_seq_one_letter_code
_entity_poly.pdbx_strand_id
1 'polypeptide(L)'
;MGYNSVSQFMTEMIEAGYTQIGGTIAYDEETSELRTQRNELKQELDSARERINQLEEQLYRGERRTILRYLAQRETGASFAEIVQQVIDDTPARVAEVIEEMEGDQIESTDGHYHIESQDSNDI
;
A
#
# COMPACT_ATOMS: atom_id res chain seq x y z
N MET A 1 41.46 7.11 -60.77
CA MET A 1 41.63 6.13 -59.68
C MET A 1 40.67 6.51 -58.59
N GLY A 2 39.66 5.67 -58.36
CA GLY A 2 38.53 5.95 -57.49
C GLY A 2 38.87 5.66 -56.03
N TYR A 3 38.89 6.72 -55.22
CA TYR A 3 38.85 6.64 -53.76
C TYR A 3 37.75 7.57 -53.22
N ASN A 4 36.63 7.72 -53.92
CA ASN A 4 35.61 8.72 -53.55
C ASN A 4 34.24 8.16 -53.16
N SER A 5 34.02 6.84 -53.18
CA SER A 5 32.68 6.29 -52.84
C SER A 5 32.58 5.82 -51.39
N VAL A 6 33.57 5.07 -50.88
CA VAL A 6 33.54 4.53 -49.51
C VAL A 6 33.72 5.64 -48.47
N SER A 7 34.60 6.62 -48.75
CA SER A 7 34.84 7.74 -47.84
C SER A 7 33.64 8.68 -47.73
N GLN A 8 32.92 8.89 -48.83
CA GLN A 8 31.74 9.77 -48.84
C GLN A 8 30.54 9.08 -48.19
N PHE A 9 30.35 7.78 -48.44
CA PHE A 9 29.33 6.97 -47.78
C PHE A 9 29.56 6.85 -46.27
N MET A 10 30.82 6.69 -45.83
CA MET A 10 31.16 6.72 -44.40
C MET A 10 30.91 8.11 -43.79
N THR A 11 31.19 9.18 -44.53
CA THR A 11 30.95 10.55 -44.04
C THR A 11 29.45 10.83 -43.91
N GLU A 12 28.63 10.43 -44.90
CA GLU A 12 27.17 10.56 -44.83
C GLU A 12 26.54 9.66 -43.76
N MET A 13 27.05 8.45 -43.51
CA MET A 13 26.59 7.62 -42.40
C MET A 13 26.95 8.21 -41.03
N ILE A 14 28.12 8.83 -40.91
CA ILE A 14 28.55 9.52 -39.69
C ILE A 14 27.72 10.78 -39.49
N GLU A 15 27.43 11.53 -40.56
CA GLU A 15 26.64 12.76 -40.50
C GLU A 15 25.15 12.47 -40.25
N ALA A 16 24.59 11.43 -40.86
CA ALA A 16 23.26 10.91 -40.55
C ALA A 16 23.23 10.35 -39.12
N GLY A 17 24.25 9.63 -38.68
CA GLY A 17 24.38 9.16 -37.29
C GLY A 17 24.45 10.32 -36.29
N TYR A 18 25.21 11.38 -36.60
CA TYR A 18 25.32 12.59 -35.78
C TYR A 18 23.99 13.37 -35.76
N THR A 19 23.28 13.42 -36.88
CA THR A 19 21.95 14.05 -36.99
C THR A 19 20.89 13.24 -36.25
N GLN A 20 20.96 11.92 -36.30
CA GLN A 20 20.04 11.01 -35.62
C GLN A 20 20.30 10.96 -34.10
N ILE A 21 21.53 11.27 -33.66
CA ILE A 21 21.88 11.48 -32.25
C ILE A 21 21.52 12.91 -31.79
N GLY A 22 21.55 13.89 -32.69
CA GLY A 22 21.10 15.27 -32.45
C GLY A 22 19.57 15.44 -32.42
N GLY A 23 18.83 14.45 -32.93
CA GLY A 23 17.43 14.27 -32.60
C GLY A 23 17.31 13.86 -31.15
N THR A 24 17.14 14.84 -30.27
CA THR A 24 16.68 14.64 -28.90
C THR A 24 15.51 13.68 -28.97
N ILE A 25 15.75 12.43 -28.60
CA ILE A 25 14.70 11.53 -28.18
C ILE A 25 14.12 12.24 -26.97
N ALA A 26 13.07 13.02 -27.18
CA ALA A 26 12.22 13.48 -26.11
C ALA A 26 11.59 12.20 -25.55
N TYR A 27 12.32 11.57 -24.63
CA TYR A 27 11.66 10.82 -23.58
C TYR A 27 10.80 11.86 -22.89
N ASP A 28 9.51 11.84 -23.20
CA ASP A 28 8.51 12.80 -22.70
C ASP A 28 8.37 12.72 -21.18
N GLU A 29 9.07 11.78 -20.54
CA GLU A 29 9.40 11.82 -19.12
C GLU A 29 10.92 11.86 -18.94
N GLU A 30 11.40 12.94 -18.35
CA GLU A 30 12.81 13.12 -18.03
C GLU A 30 13.19 12.00 -17.02
N THR A 31 14.37 11.38 -17.13
CA THR A 31 14.74 10.24 -16.25
C THR A 31 14.69 10.59 -14.74
N SER A 32 14.69 11.89 -14.43
CA SER A 32 14.38 12.51 -13.14
C SER A 32 12.93 12.31 -12.68
N GLU A 33 11.95 12.44 -13.58
CA GLU A 33 10.52 12.29 -13.31
C GLU A 33 10.18 10.83 -12.98
N LEU A 34 10.67 9.87 -13.77
CA LEU A 34 10.52 8.44 -13.46
C LEU A 34 11.12 8.05 -12.10
N ARG A 35 12.25 8.67 -11.72
CA ARG A 35 12.85 8.45 -10.40
C ARG A 35 12.00 9.05 -9.29
N THR A 36 11.37 10.19 -9.55
CA THR A 36 10.47 10.87 -8.61
C THR A 36 9.22 10.04 -8.39
N GLN A 37 8.52 9.66 -9.47
CA GLN A 37 7.37 8.76 -9.42
C GLN A 37 7.70 7.44 -8.70
N ARG A 38 8.85 6.83 -9.01
CA ARG A 38 9.29 5.61 -8.32
C ARG A 38 9.49 5.83 -6.82
N ASN A 39 10.08 6.96 -6.43
CA ASN A 39 10.30 7.26 -5.02
C ASN A 39 8.97 7.51 -4.29
N GLU A 40 8.03 8.23 -4.90
CA GLU A 40 6.68 8.45 -4.39
C GLU A 40 5.94 7.13 -4.18
N LEU A 41 5.88 6.28 -5.21
CA LEU A 41 5.26 4.96 -5.13
C LEU A 41 5.90 4.07 -4.05
N LYS A 42 7.22 4.16 -3.88
CA LYS A 42 7.91 3.44 -2.80
C LYS A 42 7.50 3.96 -1.43
N GLN A 43 7.38 5.27 -1.28
CA GLN A 43 7.01 5.93 -0.03
C GLN A 43 5.57 5.61 0.35
N GLU A 44 4.65 5.58 -0.62
CA GLU A 44 3.27 5.11 -0.43
C GLU A 44 3.22 3.64 -0.04
N LEU A 45 3.99 2.77 -0.71
CA LEU A 45 4.08 1.36 -0.38
C LEU A 45 4.60 1.12 1.04
N ASP A 46 5.66 1.84 1.44
CA ASP A 46 6.24 1.73 2.77
C ASP A 46 5.25 2.23 3.84
N SER A 47 4.53 3.33 3.58
CA SER A 47 3.48 3.85 4.46
C SER A 47 2.30 2.87 4.61
N ALA A 48 1.86 2.26 3.50
CA ALA A 48 0.80 1.25 3.52
C ALA A 48 1.21 0.00 4.32
N ARG A 49 2.46 -0.44 4.19
CA ARG A 49 3.01 -1.56 4.98
C ARG A 49 3.07 -1.23 6.47
N GLU A 50 3.48 -0.02 6.81
CA GLU A 50 3.50 0.44 8.20
C GLU A 50 2.08 0.48 8.79
N ARG A 51 1.11 0.94 8.01
CA ARG A 51 -0.31 0.90 8.41
C ARG A 51 -0.82 -0.53 8.59
N ILE A 52 -0.47 -1.46 7.69
CA ILE A 52 -0.80 -2.89 7.84
C ILE A 52 -0.20 -3.43 9.15
N ASN A 53 1.08 -3.16 9.42
CA ASN A 53 1.73 -3.62 10.65
C ASN A 53 1.06 -3.07 11.91
N GLN A 54 0.64 -1.80 11.90
CA GLN A 54 -0.08 -1.20 13.03
C GLN A 54 -1.44 -1.86 13.24
N LEU A 55 -2.19 -2.12 12.17
CA LEU A 55 -3.49 -2.80 12.22
C LEU A 55 -3.34 -4.26 12.68
N GLU A 56 -2.35 -4.98 12.15
CA GLU A 56 -1.99 -6.32 12.59
C GLU A 56 -1.60 -6.31 14.07
N GLU A 57 -0.82 -5.33 14.51
CA GLU A 57 -0.43 -5.22 15.91
C GLU A 57 -1.62 -4.92 16.83
N GLN A 58 -2.57 -4.10 16.39
CA GLN A 58 -3.83 -3.87 17.12
C GLN A 58 -4.66 -5.16 17.23
N LEU A 59 -4.84 -5.88 16.11
CA LEU A 59 -5.55 -7.15 16.06
C LEU A 59 -4.89 -8.23 16.95
N TYR A 60 -3.58 -8.42 16.77
CA TYR A 60 -2.77 -9.38 17.54
C TYR A 60 -2.75 -9.05 19.03
N ARG A 61 -2.68 -7.76 19.40
CA ARG A 61 -2.74 -7.35 20.82
C ARG A 61 -4.09 -7.67 21.44
N GLY A 62 -5.18 -7.60 20.67
CA GLY A 62 -6.51 -8.01 21.12
C GLY A 62 -6.57 -9.50 21.44
N GLU A 63 -6.32 -10.36 20.44
CA GLU A 63 -6.45 -11.81 20.58
C GLU A 63 -5.45 -12.38 21.59
N ARG A 64 -4.19 -11.95 21.53
CA ARG A 64 -3.16 -12.39 22.46
C ARG A 64 -3.50 -12.00 23.90
N ARG A 65 -4.04 -10.79 24.12
CA ARG A 65 -4.48 -10.35 25.45
C ARG A 65 -5.66 -11.17 25.95
N THR A 66 -6.62 -11.49 25.09
CA THR A 66 -7.77 -12.35 25.42
C THR A 66 -7.31 -13.75 25.84
N ILE A 67 -6.41 -14.37 25.04
CA ILE A 67 -5.86 -15.69 25.34
C ILE A 67 -5.08 -15.68 26.67
N LEU A 68 -4.20 -14.69 26.88
CA LEU A 68 -3.42 -14.59 28.12
C LEU A 68 -4.33 -14.38 29.35
N ARG A 69 -5.35 -13.54 29.23
CA ARG A 69 -6.32 -13.30 30.31
C ARG A 69 -7.10 -14.57 30.65
N TYR A 70 -7.55 -15.29 29.62
CA TYR A 70 -8.28 -16.55 29.78
C TYR A 70 -7.42 -17.63 30.44
N LEU A 71 -6.18 -17.78 29.98
CA LEU A 71 -5.24 -18.76 30.56
C LEU A 71 -4.81 -18.38 31.98
N ALA A 72 -4.65 -17.09 32.29
CA ALA A 72 -4.30 -16.62 33.63
C ALA A 72 -5.37 -16.95 34.68
N GLN A 73 -6.61 -17.19 34.27
CA GLN A 73 -7.73 -17.55 35.15
C GLN A 73 -7.86 -19.07 35.36
N ARG A 74 -7.02 -19.89 34.71
CA ARG A 74 -7.11 -21.36 34.74
C ARG A 74 -5.84 -21.97 35.33
N GLU A 75 -6.00 -22.72 36.43
CA GLU A 75 -4.89 -23.42 37.08
C GLU A 75 -4.38 -24.62 36.27
N THR A 76 -5.24 -25.26 35.48
CA THR A 76 -4.93 -26.47 34.71
C THR A 76 -4.62 -26.19 33.23
N GLY A 77 -4.57 -24.92 32.83
CA GLY A 77 -4.49 -24.52 31.42
C GLY A 77 -5.80 -24.73 30.66
N ALA A 78 -5.74 -24.61 29.33
CA ALA A 78 -6.87 -24.77 28.43
C ALA A 78 -6.47 -25.56 27.18
N SER A 79 -7.39 -26.33 26.65
CA SER A 79 -7.23 -26.97 25.34
C SER A 79 -7.28 -25.94 24.21
N PHE A 80 -6.73 -26.28 23.05
CA PHE A 80 -6.79 -25.42 21.87
C PHE A 80 -8.23 -25.06 21.48
N ALA A 81 -9.15 -26.03 21.54
CA ALA A 81 -10.57 -25.80 21.22
C ALA A 81 -11.22 -24.77 22.16
N GLU A 82 -10.93 -24.84 23.46
CA GLU A 82 -11.45 -23.87 24.44
C GLU A 82 -10.86 -22.47 24.24
N ILE A 83 -9.57 -22.37 23.88
CA ILE A 83 -8.93 -21.10 23.55
C ILE A 83 -9.57 -20.47 22.32
N VAL A 84 -9.81 -21.27 21.26
CA VAL A 84 -10.47 -20.79 20.03
C VAL A 84 -11.89 -20.32 20.34
N GLN A 85 -12.65 -21.09 21.11
CA GLN A 85 -14.00 -20.70 21.49
C GLN A 85 -14.00 -19.38 22.27
N GLN A 86 -13.07 -19.21 23.22
CA GLN A 86 -12.97 -17.98 23.99
C GLN A 86 -12.67 -16.75 23.11
N VAL A 87 -11.81 -16.90 22.09
CA VAL A 87 -11.52 -15.80 21.16
C VAL A 87 -12.75 -15.47 20.31
N ILE A 88 -13.49 -16.48 19.85
CA ILE A 88 -14.74 -16.28 19.10
C ILE A 88 -15.77 -15.55 19.96
N ASP A 89 -15.92 -15.93 21.23
CA ASP A 89 -16.90 -15.33 22.14
C ASP A 89 -16.56 -13.87 22.49
N ASP A 90 -15.27 -13.53 22.57
CA ASP A 90 -14.78 -12.18 22.86
C ASP A 90 -14.80 -11.25 21.63
N THR A 91 -14.77 -11.82 20.42
CA THR A 91 -14.64 -11.06 19.17
C THR A 91 -15.80 -10.07 18.92
N PRO A 92 -17.09 -10.44 19.06
CA PRO A 92 -18.20 -9.52 18.84
C PRO A 92 -18.15 -8.26 19.70
N ALA A 93 -17.81 -8.39 20.99
CA ALA A 93 -17.74 -7.25 21.90
C ALA A 93 -16.65 -6.25 21.49
N ARG A 94 -15.50 -6.74 21.04
CA ARG A 94 -14.41 -5.89 20.52
C ARG A 94 -14.78 -5.24 19.20
N VAL A 95 -15.44 -5.97 18.30
CA VAL A 95 -15.90 -5.42 17.02
C VAL A 95 -16.92 -4.31 17.26
N ALA A 96 -17.80 -4.45 18.24
CA ALA A 96 -18.72 -3.39 18.64
C ALA A 96 -17.97 -2.14 19.15
N GLU A 97 -16.97 -2.30 20.03
CA GLU A 97 -16.15 -1.19 20.54
C GLU A 97 -15.41 -0.46 19.41
N VAL A 98 -14.83 -1.19 18.46
CA VAL A 98 -14.15 -0.61 17.29
C VAL A 98 -15.13 0.12 16.37
N ILE A 99 -16.31 -0.46 16.13
CA ILE A 99 -17.35 0.18 15.32
C ILE A 99 -17.84 1.48 15.99
N GLU A 100 -18.07 1.46 17.31
CA GLU A 100 -18.48 2.65 18.07
C GLU A 100 -17.42 3.75 18.03
N GLU A 101 -16.14 3.41 18.06
CA GLU A 101 -15.04 4.40 17.90
C GLU A 101 -15.00 5.00 16.49
N MET A 102 -15.35 4.23 15.46
CA MET A 102 -15.35 4.68 14.06
C MET A 102 -16.63 5.42 13.67
N GLU A 103 -17.73 5.20 14.39
CA GLU A 103 -19.05 5.76 14.09
C GLU A 103 -19.05 7.29 14.29
N GLY A 104 -19.39 8.03 13.23
CA GLY A 104 -19.42 9.49 13.22
C GLY A 104 -18.10 10.21 12.86
N ASP A 105 -17.02 9.47 12.54
CA ASP A 105 -15.78 10.01 11.95
C ASP A 105 -15.41 9.33 10.63
N GLN A 106 -15.61 8.00 10.55
CA GLN A 106 -15.18 7.20 9.40
C GLN A 106 -16.30 6.36 8.81
N ILE A 107 -17.28 5.99 9.64
CA ILE A 107 -18.42 5.17 9.22
C ILE A 107 -19.73 5.74 9.75
N GLU A 108 -20.81 5.51 9.01
CA GLU A 108 -22.18 5.85 9.37
C GLU A 108 -23.04 4.58 9.41
N SER A 109 -23.95 4.51 10.39
CA SER A 109 -24.93 3.44 10.53
C SER A 109 -26.28 3.86 9.96
N THR A 110 -26.72 3.22 8.89
CA THR A 110 -28.05 3.43 8.29
C THR A 110 -28.81 2.10 8.26
N ASP A 111 -29.97 2.05 8.93
CA ASP A 111 -30.85 0.88 8.97
C ASP A 111 -30.14 -0.44 9.37
N GLY A 112 -29.18 -0.35 10.30
CA GLY A 112 -28.42 -1.50 10.77
C GLY A 112 -27.29 -1.96 9.83
N HIS A 113 -26.99 -1.18 8.79
CA HIS A 113 -25.85 -1.39 7.89
C HIS A 113 -24.82 -0.27 8.09
N TYR A 114 -23.54 -0.64 8.14
CA TYR A 114 -22.43 0.31 8.27
C TYR A 114 -21.85 0.64 6.90
N HIS A 115 -21.66 1.92 6.63
CA HIS A 115 -21.09 2.46 5.39
C HIS A 115 -19.93 3.40 5.72
N ILE A 116 -18.95 3.54 4.82
CA ILE A 116 -17.89 4.54 4.98
C ILE A 116 -18.51 5.93 4.79
N GLU A 117 -18.20 6.86 5.68
CA GLU A 117 -18.63 8.25 5.56
C GLU A 117 -18.04 8.81 4.26
N SER A 118 -18.92 9.18 3.33
CA SER A 118 -18.49 9.79 2.09
C SER A 118 -18.03 11.19 2.45
N GLN A 119 -16.71 11.45 2.40
CA GLN A 119 -16.23 12.82 2.31
C GLN A 119 -16.79 13.38 1.01
N ASP A 120 -17.95 14.03 1.09
CA ASP A 120 -18.44 14.89 0.03
C ASP A 120 -17.32 15.90 -0.21
N SER A 121 -16.62 15.70 -1.33
CA SER A 121 -15.85 16.72 -2.03
C SER A 121 -16.76 17.92 -2.27
N ASN A 122 -16.93 18.76 -1.25
CA ASN A 122 -17.52 20.06 -1.37
C ASN A 122 -16.39 21.09 -1.47
N ASP A 123 -15.58 20.93 -2.52
CA ASP A 123 -14.83 22.02 -3.11
C ASP A 123 -15.79 22.79 -4.03
N ILE A 124 -16.33 23.90 -3.52
CA ILE A 124 -16.79 25.04 -4.32
C ILE A 124 -16.23 26.32 -3.70
#